data_AF-A0A4U2E2U2-F1
#
_entry.id   AF-A0A4U2E2U2-F1
#
_cell.length_a   1.000
_cell.length_b   1.000
_cell.length_c   1.000
_cell.angle_alpha   90.00
_cell.angle_beta   90.00
_cell.angle_gamma   90.00
#
_symmetry.space_group_name_H-M   'P 1'
#
loop_
_entity.id
_entity.type
_entity.pdbx_description
1 polymer ?
#
loop_
_entity_poly.entity_id
_entity_poly.type
_entity_poly.pdbx_seq_one_letter_code
_entity_poly.pdbx_strand_id
1 'polypeptide(L)'
;SLFVNPKAVPAVVSEFIPLRTQSEQSVFEKDIEYPLALGEFTKQMIEWQRTKTPVPGFNLHPIDPQTLPKDKSPLAVIPQTLFSGRPFSGIIYQVKNQSNETVTLTEAQFYSYASRSASLDAYTLPPGESTHLYLVTGGR
;
A
#
# COMPACT_ATOMS: atom_id res chain seq x y z
N SER A 1 16.18 41.84 17.01
CA SER A 1 16.27 40.53 17.67
C SER A 1 15.02 39.74 17.39
N LEU A 2 15.13 38.64 16.65
CA LEU A 2 14.03 37.77 16.28
C LEU A 2 14.40 36.35 16.70
N PHE A 3 13.72 35.83 17.72
CA PHE A 3 13.87 34.46 18.18
C PHE A 3 12.88 33.58 17.41
N VAL A 4 13.38 32.57 16.69
CA VAL A 4 12.56 31.54 16.06
C VAL A 4 12.82 30.24 16.81
N ASN A 5 11.80 29.72 17.49
CA ASN A 5 11.81 28.38 18.10
C ASN A 5 11.23 27.39 17.09
N PRO A 6 12.01 26.47 16.50
CA PRO A 6 11.43 25.39 15.72
C PRO A 6 11.04 24.26 16.67
N LYS A 7 9.77 24.23 17.10
CA LYS A 7 9.13 22.98 17.55
C LYS A 7 8.65 22.21 16.32
N ALA A 8 9.59 21.62 15.60
CA ALA A 8 9.31 20.60 14.61
C ALA A 8 9.99 19.33 15.11
N VAL A 9 9.25 18.49 15.84
CA VAL A 9 9.70 17.14 16.14
C VAL A 9 9.74 16.42 14.79
N PRO A 10 10.90 15.94 14.31
CA PRO A 10 10.94 15.20 13.06
C PRO A 10 10.14 13.90 13.25
N ALA A 11 9.18 13.63 12.37
CA ALA A 11 8.69 12.28 12.23
C ALA A 11 9.88 11.44 11.75
N VAL A 12 10.39 10.57 12.61
CA VAL A 12 11.46 9.64 12.26
C VAL A 12 10.87 8.63 11.28
N VAL A 13 10.96 8.94 9.99
CA VAL A 13 10.80 7.95 8.94
C VAL A 13 12.14 7.24 8.86
N SER A 14 12.20 6.00 9.36
CA SER A 14 13.35 5.14 9.14
C SER A 14 13.36 4.69 7.68
N GLU A 15 13.97 5.49 6.82
CA GLU A 15 14.36 5.06 5.49
C GLU A 15 15.60 4.18 5.60
N PHE A 16 15.46 2.89 5.33
CA PHE A 16 16.59 1.98 5.26
C PHE A 16 17.36 2.23 3.96
N ILE A 17 18.50 2.93 4.06
CA ILE A 17 19.43 3.07 2.94
C ILE A 17 20.26 1.78 2.86
N PRO A 18 20.14 0.97 1.79
CA PRO A 18 20.99 -0.20 1.61
C PRO A 18 22.43 0.26 1.33
N LEU A 19 23.34 -0.04 2.25
CA LEU A 19 24.77 0.02 1.98
C LEU A 19 25.09 -1.03 0.91
N ARG A 20 25.46 -0.56 -0.29
CA ARG A 20 25.87 -1.43 -1.40
C ARG A 20 27.11 -2.23 -0.99
N THR A 21 26.95 -3.53 -0.88
CA THR A 21 28.02 -4.51 -1.13
C THR A 21 27.48 -5.53 -2.12
N GLN A 22 28.08 -5.52 -3.31
CA GLN A 22 27.93 -6.46 -4.42
C GLN A 22 26.51 -6.75 -4.93
N SER A 23 26.24 -6.17 -6.10
CA SER A 23 25.18 -6.56 -7.01
C SER A 23 25.41 -8.00 -7.47
N GLU A 24 24.89 -8.98 -6.74
CA GLU A 24 24.48 -10.22 -7.39
C GLU A 24 23.25 -9.90 -8.24
N GLN A 25 23.36 -10.16 -9.54
CA GLN A 25 22.21 -10.12 -10.43
C GLN A 25 21.17 -11.09 -9.88
N SER A 26 20.10 -10.56 -9.29
CA SER A 26 18.92 -11.36 -8.98
C SER A 26 18.38 -11.84 -10.32
N VAL A 27 18.75 -13.08 -10.65
CA VAL A 27 18.20 -13.84 -11.77
C VAL A 27 16.77 -14.15 -11.33
N PHE A 28 15.87 -13.18 -11.49
CA PHE A 28 14.46 -13.37 -11.26
C PHE A 28 14.04 -14.62 -12.04
N GLU A 29 13.66 -15.67 -11.32
CA GLU A 29 13.23 -16.95 -11.89
C GLU A 29 12.16 -16.67 -12.94
N LYS A 30 12.49 -17.05 -14.17
CA LYS A 30 11.94 -16.50 -15.41
C LYS A 30 10.77 -17.33 -15.96
N ASP A 31 10.07 -18.05 -15.08
CA ASP A 31 9.07 -19.06 -15.48
C ASP A 31 7.63 -18.73 -15.07
N ILE A 32 7.41 -17.61 -14.38
CA ILE A 32 6.07 -17.02 -14.25
C ILE A 32 6.06 -15.74 -15.08
N GLU A 33 5.08 -15.60 -15.99
CA GLU A 33 4.83 -14.33 -16.67
C GLU A 33 4.54 -13.26 -15.60
N TYR A 34 5.57 -12.50 -15.24
CA TYR A 34 5.58 -11.61 -14.08
C TYR A 34 4.34 -10.68 -13.99
N PRO A 35 3.85 -10.07 -15.09
CA PRO A 35 2.61 -9.29 -15.06
C PRO A 35 1.36 -10.12 -14.72
N LEU A 36 1.29 -11.37 -15.20
CA LEU A 36 0.17 -12.27 -14.93
C LEU A 36 0.12 -12.62 -13.43
N ALA A 37 1.27 -12.90 -12.82
CA ALA A 37 1.38 -13.17 -11.38
C ALA A 37 0.86 -12.02 -10.52
N LEU A 38 1.22 -10.78 -10.89
CA LEU A 38 0.75 -9.58 -10.19
C LEU A 38 -0.77 -9.42 -10.33
N GLY A 39 -1.32 -9.61 -11.53
CA GLY A 39 -2.76 -9.55 -11.78
C GLY A 39 -3.53 -10.63 -11.00
N GLU A 40 -3.04 -11.86 -11.00
CA GLU A 40 -3.63 -12.97 -10.25
C GLU A 40 -3.60 -12.70 -8.74
N PHE A 41 -2.49 -12.20 -8.21
CA PHE A 41 -2.39 -11.89 -6.80
C PHE A 41 -3.32 -10.73 -6.41
N THR A 42 -3.42 -9.67 -7.22
CA THR A 42 -4.38 -8.59 -7.01
C THR A 42 -5.82 -9.10 -7.00
N LYS A 43 -6.17 -9.98 -7.94
CA LYS A 43 -7.49 -10.65 -7.94
C LYS A 43 -7.74 -11.42 -6.65
N GLN A 44 -6.76 -12.19 -6.17
CA GLN A 44 -6.90 -12.94 -4.92
C GLN A 44 -7.07 -12.02 -3.70
N MET A 45 -6.42 -10.84 -3.67
CA MET A 45 -6.64 -9.85 -2.62
C MET A 45 -8.06 -9.26 -2.65
N ILE A 46 -8.59 -8.96 -3.83
CA ILE A 46 -9.99 -8.50 -4.02
C ILE A 46 -10.97 -9.58 -3.56
N GLU A 47 -10.74 -10.83 -3.95
CA GLU A 47 -11.56 -11.97 -3.50
C GLU A 47 -11.48 -12.15 -1.98
N TRP A 48 -10.28 -12.09 -1.40
CA TRP A 48 -10.12 -12.13 0.06
C TRP A 48 -10.86 -10.98 0.74
N GLN A 49 -10.84 -9.76 0.19
CA GLN A 49 -11.60 -8.64 0.76
C GLN A 49 -13.07 -9.07 0.91
N ARG A 50 -13.65 -9.58 -0.18
CA ARG A 50 -15.09 -9.85 -0.31
C ARG A 50 -15.55 -11.09 0.46
N THR A 51 -14.79 -12.18 0.38
CA THR A 51 -15.22 -13.50 0.89
C THR A 51 -14.33 -14.06 1.99
N LYS A 52 -13.22 -13.39 2.32
CA LYS A 52 -12.20 -13.86 3.28
C LYS A 52 -11.59 -15.22 2.88
N THR A 53 -11.62 -15.56 1.59
CA THR A 53 -11.00 -16.78 1.05
C THR A 53 -9.48 -16.71 1.26
N PRO A 54 -8.85 -17.72 1.88
CA PRO A 54 -7.41 -17.74 2.08
C PRO A 54 -6.64 -17.55 0.75
N VAL A 55 -5.57 -16.77 0.81
CA VAL A 55 -4.67 -16.53 -0.33
C VAL A 55 -3.51 -17.52 -0.23
N PRO A 56 -3.42 -18.54 -1.10
CA PRO A 56 -2.41 -19.60 -0.98
C PRO A 56 -0.98 -19.05 -1.06
N GLY A 57 -0.11 -19.52 -0.16
CA GLY A 57 1.31 -19.11 -0.16
C GLY A 57 1.60 -17.75 0.51
N PHE A 58 0.59 -17.08 1.06
CA PHE A 58 0.74 -15.82 1.78
C PHE A 58 0.35 -15.97 3.25
N ASN A 59 1.11 -15.31 4.13
CA ASN A 59 0.71 -15.08 5.50
C ASN A 59 -0.07 -13.78 5.59
N LEU A 60 -1.18 -13.80 6.32
CA LEU A 60 -2.05 -12.65 6.48
C LEU A 60 -1.82 -12.01 7.85
N HIS A 61 -1.57 -10.71 7.83
CA HIS A 61 -1.40 -9.89 9.01
C HIS A 61 -2.49 -8.80 9.00
N PRO A 62 -3.62 -9.00 9.70
CA PRO A 62 -4.60 -7.95 9.87
C PRO A 62 -3.99 -6.81 10.69
N ILE A 63 -4.32 -5.58 10.31
CA ILE A 63 -3.84 -4.36 10.98
C ILE A 63 -5.04 -3.74 11.67
N ASP A 64 -4.94 -3.51 12.98
CA ASP A 64 -5.99 -2.82 13.73
C ASP A 64 -5.91 -1.31 13.46
N PRO A 65 -6.91 -0.70 12.79
CA PRO A 65 -6.90 0.71 12.50
C PRO A 65 -6.92 1.62 13.74
N GLN A 66 -7.38 1.12 14.89
CA GLN A 66 -7.42 1.89 16.15
C GLN A 66 -6.02 2.09 16.75
N THR A 67 -5.07 1.22 16.39
CA THR A 67 -3.68 1.32 16.84
C THR A 67 -2.86 2.28 15.99
N LEU A 68 -3.39 2.72 14.85
CA LEU A 68 -2.70 3.61 13.93
C LEU A 68 -2.86 5.07 14.36
N PRO A 69 -1.84 5.92 14.11
CA PRO A 69 -2.01 7.36 14.23
C PRO A 69 -3.18 7.84 13.36
N LYS A 70 -4.03 8.72 13.90
CA LYS A 70 -5.15 9.28 13.16
C LYS A 70 -4.65 10.15 12.00
N ASP A 71 -4.92 9.71 10.78
CA ASP A 71 -4.71 10.50 9.57
C ASP A 71 -5.78 11.59 9.48
N LYS A 72 -5.33 12.84 9.38
CA LYS A 72 -6.15 14.06 9.27
C LYS A 72 -6.11 14.66 7.87
N SER A 73 -5.48 13.99 6.92
CA SER A 73 -5.43 14.45 5.54
C SER A 73 -6.83 14.40 4.90
N PRO A 74 -7.13 15.29 3.94
CA PRO A 74 -8.41 15.26 3.23
C PRO A 74 -8.70 13.93 2.54
N LEU A 75 -7.67 13.15 2.21
CA LEU A 75 -7.76 11.82 1.64
C LEU A 75 -6.90 10.86 2.46
N ALA A 76 -7.50 10.22 3.47
CA ALA A 76 -6.79 9.33 4.37
C ALA A 76 -6.55 7.96 3.74
N VAL A 77 -5.33 7.42 3.88
CA VAL A 77 -4.94 6.10 3.37
C VAL A 77 -4.59 5.19 4.55
N ILE A 78 -5.48 4.26 4.87
CA ILE A 78 -5.47 3.53 6.14
C ILE A 78 -5.21 2.04 5.86
N PRO A 79 -4.05 1.47 6.25
CA PRO A 79 -3.76 0.06 6.02
C PRO A 79 -4.72 -0.85 6.82
N GLN A 80 -5.19 -1.91 6.17
CA GLN A 80 -6.15 -2.86 6.75
C GLN A 80 -5.54 -4.26 6.89
N THR A 81 -4.83 -4.74 5.88
CA THR A 81 -4.29 -6.11 5.88
C THR A 81 -3.05 -6.20 5.03
N LEU A 82 -2.00 -6.80 5.59
CA LEU A 82 -0.75 -7.11 4.91
C LEU A 82 -0.72 -8.61 4.56
N PHE A 83 -0.38 -8.90 3.32
CA PHE A 83 -0.10 -10.22 2.77
C PHE A 83 1.41 -10.32 2.59
N SER A 84 2.07 -11.21 3.34
CA SER A 84 3.50 -11.44 3.24
C SER A 84 3.78 -12.80 2.61
N GLY A 85 4.55 -12.79 1.53
CA GLY A 85 4.94 -13.97 0.77
C GLY A 85 6.21 -13.70 -0.04
N ARG A 86 6.83 -14.73 -0.60
CA ARG A 86 7.86 -14.57 -1.63
C ARG A 86 7.25 -14.98 -2.98
N PRO A 87 7.47 -14.25 -4.08
CA PRO A 87 8.34 -13.08 -4.24
C PRO A 87 7.65 -11.71 -4.05
N PHE A 88 6.36 -11.67 -3.73
CA PHE A 88 5.58 -10.44 -3.62
C PHE A 88 5.02 -10.22 -2.22
N SER A 89 4.77 -8.97 -1.87
CA SER A 89 3.92 -8.63 -0.72
C SER A 89 2.77 -7.76 -1.19
N GLY A 90 1.63 -7.87 -0.53
CA GLY A 90 0.42 -7.13 -0.87
C GLY A 90 -0.13 -6.41 0.35
N ILE A 91 -0.68 -5.22 0.19
CA ILE A 91 -1.37 -4.51 1.27
C ILE A 91 -2.70 -4.00 0.73
N ILE A 92 -3.76 -4.25 1.49
CA ILE A 92 -5.07 -3.62 1.30
C ILE A 92 -5.13 -2.39 2.19
N TYR A 93 -5.41 -1.25 1.58
CA TYR A 93 -5.71 0.00 2.26
C TYR A 93 -7.18 0.36 2.08
N GLN A 94 -7.75 1.00 3.09
CA GLN A 94 -8.96 1.79 2.95
C GLN A 94 -8.56 3.23 2.61
N VAL A 95 -9.03 3.75 1.49
CA VAL A 95 -8.88 5.15 1.11
C VAL A 95 -10.18 5.86 1.46
N LYS A 96 -10.13 6.87 2.32
CA LYS A 96 -11.30 7.60 2.81
C LYS A 96 -11.23 9.06 2.42
N ASN A 97 -12.26 9.56 1.76
CA ASN A 97 -12.45 10.98 1.53
C ASN A 97 -12.95 11.63 2.83
N GLN A 98 -12.07 12.37 3.51
CA GLN A 98 -12.38 13.15 4.71
C GLN A 98 -12.70 14.63 4.38
N SER A 99 -12.65 15.01 3.10
CA SER A 99 -12.96 16.35 2.65
C SER A 99 -14.48 16.56 2.46
N ASN A 100 -14.86 17.81 2.20
CA ASN A 100 -16.25 18.18 1.89
C ASN A 100 -16.54 18.17 0.37
N GLU A 101 -15.58 17.78 -0.47
CA GLU A 101 -15.70 17.78 -1.92
C GLU A 101 -15.55 16.36 -2.48
N THR A 102 -16.12 16.11 -3.65
CA THR A 102 -15.93 14.83 -4.35
C THR A 102 -14.51 14.76 -4.90
N VAL A 103 -13.79 13.67 -4.61
CA VAL A 103 -12.41 13.46 -5.05
C VAL A 103 -12.38 12.40 -6.16
N THR A 104 -11.73 12.72 -7.28
CA THR A 104 -11.40 11.74 -8.32
C THR A 104 -10.01 11.16 -8.04
N LEU A 105 -9.93 9.84 -7.97
CA LEU A 105 -8.72 9.08 -7.71
C LEU A 105 -8.13 8.55 -9.01
N THR A 106 -6.80 8.43 -9.02
CA THR A 106 -6.08 7.65 -10.04
C THR A 106 -5.18 6.64 -9.35
N GLU A 107 -4.93 5.49 -9.94
CA GLU A 107 -3.98 4.51 -9.38
C GLU A 107 -2.57 5.11 -9.29
N ALA A 108 -2.20 5.96 -10.25
CA ALA A 108 -0.91 6.64 -10.34
C ALA A 108 -0.51 7.36 -9.05
N GLN A 109 -1.46 7.97 -8.34
CA GLN A 109 -1.19 8.72 -7.10
C GLN A 109 -0.76 7.84 -5.93
N PHE A 110 -0.97 6.53 -6.02
CA PHE A 110 -0.64 5.56 -4.97
C PHE A 110 0.61 4.75 -5.28
N TYR A 111 1.24 4.95 -6.45
CA TYR A 111 2.50 4.29 -6.75
C TYR A 111 3.64 4.86 -5.92
N SER A 112 4.37 3.97 -5.26
CA SER A 112 5.70 4.24 -4.70
C SER A 112 6.78 3.53 -5.52
N TYR A 113 8.06 3.86 -5.28
CA TYR A 113 9.18 3.19 -5.96
C TYR A 113 9.18 1.66 -5.81
N ALA A 114 8.65 1.14 -4.70
CA ALA A 114 8.56 -0.29 -4.43
C ALA A 114 7.28 -0.94 -5.00
N SER A 115 6.34 -0.14 -5.50
CA SER A 115 5.05 -0.60 -6.01
C SER A 115 5.22 -1.25 -7.38
N ARG A 116 4.61 -2.41 -7.56
CA ARG A 116 4.60 -3.19 -8.81
C ARG A 116 3.23 -3.19 -9.46
N SER A 117 2.17 -3.08 -8.66
CA SER A 117 0.79 -2.95 -9.13
C SER A 117 -0.03 -2.19 -8.09
N ALA A 118 -0.98 -1.39 -8.55
CA ALA A 118 -2.00 -0.74 -7.74
C ALA A 118 -3.37 -0.94 -8.42
N SER A 119 -4.42 -1.15 -7.64
CA SER A 119 -5.80 -1.26 -8.14
C SER A 119 -6.78 -0.64 -7.15
N LEU A 120 -7.84 0.01 -7.66
CA LEU A 120 -8.88 0.66 -6.87
C LEU A 120 -10.25 0.04 -7.17
N ASP A 121 -11.09 -0.11 -6.14
CA ASP A 121 -12.49 -0.54 -6.34
C ASP A 121 -13.33 0.58 -7.00
N ALA A 122 -13.01 1.84 -6.72
CA ALA A 122 -13.76 3.01 -7.18
C ALA A 122 -12.82 4.20 -7.41
N TYR A 123 -13.07 4.94 -8.50
CA TYR A 123 -12.25 6.10 -8.91
C TYR A 123 -12.85 7.45 -8.52
N THR A 124 -14.07 7.49 -7.99
CA THR A 124 -14.73 8.72 -7.56
C THR A 124 -15.27 8.52 -6.16
N LEU A 125 -14.86 9.37 -5.23
CA LEU A 125 -15.27 9.32 -3.83
C LEU A 125 -16.02 10.59 -3.43
N PRO A 126 -17.33 10.51 -3.18
CA PRO A 126 -18.07 11.58 -2.51
C PRO A 126 -17.52 11.88 -1.09
N PRO A 127 -17.89 13.03 -0.50
CA PRO A 127 -17.51 13.37 0.87
C PRO A 127 -17.88 12.28 1.88
N GLY A 128 -16.91 11.85 2.70
CA GLY A 128 -17.10 10.83 3.73
C GLY A 128 -17.02 9.38 3.23
N GLU A 129 -17.06 9.12 1.92
CA GLU A 129 -17.00 7.77 1.37
C GLU A 129 -15.60 7.15 1.43
N SER A 130 -15.56 5.84 1.22
CA SER A 130 -14.32 5.06 1.22
C SER A 130 -14.30 4.04 0.08
N THR A 131 -13.11 3.74 -0.40
CA THR A 131 -12.82 2.66 -1.36
C THR A 131 -11.65 1.82 -0.87
N HIS A 132 -11.41 0.67 -1.50
CA HIS A 132 -10.21 -0.12 -1.23
C HIS A 132 -9.16 0.13 -2.30
N LEU A 133 -7.92 0.21 -1.85
CA LEU A 133 -6.72 0.22 -2.67
C LEU A 133 -5.94 -1.06 -2.40
N TYR A 134 -5.64 -1.79 -3.46
CA TYR A 134 -4.83 -3.00 -3.44
C TYR A 134 -3.46 -2.66 -4.00
N LEU A 135 -2.42 -2.74 -3.16
CA LEU A 135 -1.05 -2.40 -3.54
C LEU A 135 -0.17 -3.64 -3.45
N VAL A 136 0.50 -3.99 -4.55
CA VAL A 136 1.50 -5.07 -4.59
C VAL A 136 2.89 -4.45 -4.65
N THR A 137 3.78 -4.90 -3.77
CA THR A 137 5.19 -4.53 -3.74
C THR A 137 6.07 -5.75 -4.01
N GLY A 138 7.23 -5.51 -4.63
CA GLY A 138 8.21 -6.57 -4.88
C GLY A 138 9.06 -6.82 -3.63
N GLY A 139 9.15 -8.07 -3.17
CA GLY A 139 10.11 -8.47 -2.15
C GLY A 139 11.53 -8.41 -2.73
N ARG A 140 12.46 -7.81 -1.98
CA ARG A 140 13.90 -8.03 -2.18
C ARG A 140 14.32 -9.30 -1.47
#